data_AF-A0A1M3N8I7-F1
#
_entry.id   AF-A0A1M3N8I7-F1
#
_cell.length_a   1.000
_cell.length_b   1.000
_cell.length_c   1.000
_cell.angle_alpha   90.00
_cell.angle_beta   90.00
_cell.angle_gamma   90.00
#
_symmetry.space_group_name_H-M   'P 1'
#
loop_
_entity.id
_entity.type
_entity.pdbx_description
1 polymer ?
#
loop_
_entity_poly.entity_id
_entity_poly.type
_entity_poly.pdbx_seq_one_letter_code
_entity_poly.pdbx_strand_id
1 'polypeptide(L)'
;MNTAATSEGRGDGFISSRWLAENLGAKWLRILDVRGPAPVRDDRSGTRLREAEDPPRFVELGPRAGWLRAGSWPKGPQPPTSFLRAHIPGSTSLDVGGRLFDDTGALVCAPVLAMAMSAAGVGDEHTIVLVDDGRPSAALVAAWILRRFGHADTHVLTGGFPRWLAEGRPITQAVVKHPFASFTARTPS
;
A
#
# COMPACT_ATOMS: atom_id res chain seq x y z
N MET A 1 -22.16 14.87 -2.83
CA MET A 1 -22.33 14.64 -4.28
C MET A 1 -21.24 13.69 -4.72
N ASN A 2 -21.61 12.47 -5.10
CA ASN A 2 -20.68 11.40 -5.46
C ASN A 2 -20.32 11.59 -6.94
N THR A 3 -19.16 12.15 -7.23
CA THR A 3 -18.65 12.24 -8.61
C THR A 3 -18.32 10.82 -9.05
N ALA A 4 -19.13 10.27 -9.95
CA ALA A 4 -18.88 8.97 -10.57
C ALA A 4 -17.52 9.04 -11.29
N ALA A 5 -16.49 8.45 -10.71
CA ALA A 5 -15.23 8.23 -11.40
C ALA A 5 -15.52 7.39 -12.65
N THR A 6 -15.03 7.83 -13.81
CA THR A 6 -15.21 7.14 -15.08
C THR A 6 -14.78 5.68 -14.94
N SER A 7 -15.61 4.74 -15.40
CA SER A 7 -15.33 3.29 -15.32
C SER A 7 -14.19 2.85 -16.24
N GLU A 8 -13.73 3.74 -17.13
CA GLU A 8 -12.67 3.50 -18.09
C GLU A 8 -11.34 3.21 -17.37
N GLY A 9 -10.82 2.00 -17.52
CA GLY A 9 -9.59 1.57 -16.85
C GLY A 9 -9.77 0.90 -15.48
N ARG A 10 -11.02 0.62 -15.05
CA ARG A 10 -11.36 -0.38 -14.03
C ARG A 10 -11.74 -1.70 -14.71
N GLY A 11 -10.98 -2.77 -14.48
CA GLY A 11 -11.28 -4.14 -14.91
C GLY A 11 -11.46 -5.09 -13.72
N ASP A 12 -11.54 -6.40 -13.95
CA ASP A 12 -11.76 -7.46 -12.94
C ASP A 12 -10.73 -7.46 -11.80
N GLY A 13 -10.90 -6.57 -10.82
CA GLY A 13 -9.99 -6.39 -9.68
C GLY A 13 -8.67 -5.70 -10.04
N PHE A 14 -8.55 -5.09 -11.23
CA PHE A 14 -7.36 -4.36 -11.67
C PHE A 14 -7.70 -2.95 -12.14
N ILE A 15 -6.78 -2.02 -11.90
CA ILE A 15 -6.92 -0.62 -12.30
C ILE A 15 -5.69 -0.15 -13.06
N SER A 16 -5.89 0.64 -14.12
CA SER A 16 -4.81 1.24 -14.88
C SER A 16 -4.09 2.36 -14.12
N SER A 17 -2.81 2.56 -14.42
CA SER A 17 -2.02 3.69 -13.92
C SER A 17 -2.58 5.05 -14.31
N ARG A 18 -3.23 5.14 -15.49
CA ARG A 18 -3.94 6.34 -15.93
C ARG A 18 -5.09 6.68 -15.00
N TRP A 19 -5.99 5.73 -14.77
CA TRP A 19 -7.14 5.93 -13.88
C TRP A 19 -6.68 6.33 -12.48
N LEU A 20 -5.65 5.67 -11.94
CA LEU A 20 -5.14 6.02 -10.62
C LEU A 20 -4.61 7.47 -10.58
N ALA A 21 -3.89 7.89 -11.61
CA ALA A 21 -3.36 9.25 -11.70
C ALA A 21 -4.46 10.33 -11.77
N GLU A 22 -5.53 10.07 -12.51
CA GLU A 22 -6.68 10.98 -12.65
C GLU A 22 -7.47 11.15 -11.33
N ASN A 23 -7.32 10.21 -10.38
CA ASN A 23 -8.05 10.19 -9.12
C ASN A 23 -7.17 10.48 -7.88
N LEU A 24 -5.91 10.90 -8.06
CA LEU A 24 -5.04 11.23 -6.93
C LEU A 24 -5.65 12.34 -6.06
N GLY A 25 -5.56 12.17 -4.73
CA GLY A 25 -6.09 13.12 -3.76
C GLY A 25 -7.60 13.01 -3.51
N ALA A 26 -8.31 12.11 -4.21
CA ALA A 26 -9.71 11.84 -3.94
C ALA A 26 -9.92 11.32 -2.52
N LYS A 27 -10.84 11.93 -1.76
CA LYS A 27 -11.09 11.55 -0.35
C LYS A 27 -11.57 10.10 -0.19
N TRP A 28 -12.29 9.58 -1.19
CA TRP A 28 -12.79 8.22 -1.24
C TRP A 28 -11.75 7.19 -1.71
N LEU A 29 -10.55 7.60 -2.12
CA LEU A 29 -9.50 6.69 -2.59
C LEU A 29 -8.49 6.41 -1.48
N ARG A 30 -8.09 5.14 -1.35
CA ARG A 30 -6.93 4.74 -0.54
C ARG A 30 -5.97 3.91 -1.37
N ILE A 31 -4.71 4.32 -1.35
CA ILE A 31 -3.63 3.63 -2.06
C ILE A 31 -2.79 2.94 -1.00
N LEU A 32 -2.73 1.61 -1.05
CA LEU A 32 -1.90 0.82 -0.13
C LEU A 32 -0.72 0.27 -0.90
N ASP A 33 0.47 0.71 -0.53
CA ASP A 33 1.71 0.19 -1.07
C ASP A 33 2.11 -1.05 -0.29
N VAL A 34 1.99 -2.20 -0.94
CA VAL A 34 2.22 -3.53 -0.37
C VAL A 34 3.57 -4.09 -0.78
N ARG A 35 4.47 -3.26 -1.33
CA ARG A 35 5.85 -3.65 -1.57
C ARG A 35 6.43 -4.08 -0.22
N GLY A 36 7.04 -5.26 -0.19
CA GLY A 36 7.72 -5.76 0.99
C GLY A 36 9.13 -5.18 1.13
N PRO A 37 9.84 -5.52 2.22
CA PRO A 37 11.29 -5.34 2.27
C PRO A 37 11.93 -6.08 1.08
N ALA A 38 13.01 -5.52 0.54
CA ALA A 38 13.77 -6.21 -0.49
C ALA A 38 14.13 -7.62 0.02
N PRO A 39 13.95 -8.69 -0.78
CA PRO A 39 14.25 -10.03 -0.31
C PRO A 39 15.73 -10.11 0.07
N VAL A 40 16.02 -10.52 1.31
CA VAL A 40 17.37 -10.91 1.74
C VAL A 40 17.62 -12.33 1.25
N ARG A 41 17.89 -12.51 -0.05
CA ARG A 41 18.50 -13.73 -0.59
C ARG A 41 19.37 -13.40 -1.80
N ASP A 42 20.66 -13.65 -1.63
CA ASP A 42 21.69 -13.75 -2.66
C ASP A 42 21.30 -14.87 -3.63
N ASP A 43 20.86 -14.49 -4.83
CA ASP A 43 20.91 -15.40 -5.96
C ASP A 43 22.30 -15.24 -6.59
N ARG A 44 22.98 -16.37 -6.83
CA ARG A 44 24.33 -16.49 -7.43
C ARG A 44 24.46 -15.86 -8.83
N SER A 45 23.48 -15.09 -9.30
CA SER A 45 23.46 -14.36 -10.56
C SER A 45 24.33 -13.09 -10.52
N GLY A 46 24.70 -12.60 -9.32
CA GLY A 46 25.59 -11.44 -9.18
C GLY A 46 25.07 -10.16 -9.85
N THR A 47 23.79 -10.10 -10.23
CA THR A 47 23.23 -9.00 -11.03
C THR A 47 22.20 -8.16 -10.29
N ARG A 48 22.00 -8.34 -8.98
CA ARG A 48 21.21 -7.38 -8.21
C ARG A 48 22.07 -6.32 -7.58
N LEU A 49 21.58 -5.09 -7.71
CA LEU A 49 21.95 -3.97 -6.87
C LEU A 49 22.07 -4.51 -5.45
N ARG A 50 23.32 -4.55 -4.97
CA ARG A 50 23.62 -4.58 -3.54
C ARG A 50 22.59 -3.70 -2.86
N GLU A 51 22.06 -4.15 -1.74
CA GLU A 51 21.29 -3.33 -0.81
C GLU A 51 21.74 -1.87 -0.94
N ALA A 52 20.98 -1.12 -1.73
CA ALA A 52 21.36 0.24 -2.02
C ALA A 52 20.88 0.99 -0.81
N GLU A 53 21.84 1.15 0.11
CA GLU A 53 22.08 2.27 1.01
C GLU A 53 20.98 2.60 2.01
N ASP A 54 21.43 2.92 3.23
CA ASP A 54 20.64 3.40 4.36
C ASP A 54 19.34 4.12 3.95
N PRO A 55 18.23 3.92 4.70
CA PRO A 55 17.03 4.72 4.47
C PRO A 55 17.41 6.21 4.41
N PRO A 56 16.72 7.02 3.60
CA PRO A 56 17.04 8.44 3.48
C PRO A 56 17.15 9.04 4.89
N ARG A 57 18.25 9.78 5.16
CA ARG A 57 18.59 10.29 6.50
C ARG A 57 17.45 11.08 7.14
N PHE A 58 16.57 11.65 6.33
CA PHE A 58 15.36 12.32 6.73
C PHE A 58 14.18 11.89 5.87
N VAL A 59 13.03 11.67 6.51
CA VAL A 59 11.74 11.41 5.85
C VAL A 59 10.79 12.52 6.24
N GLU A 60 10.12 13.12 5.25
CA GLU A 60 9.11 14.14 5.48
C GLU A 60 7.81 13.48 5.95
N LEU A 61 7.34 13.80 7.16
CA LEU A 61 6.05 13.31 7.67
C LEU A 61 4.92 14.30 7.35
N GLY A 62 4.68 14.55 6.07
CA GLY A 62 3.59 15.44 5.63
C GLY A 62 3.57 16.83 6.30
N PRO A 63 2.50 17.61 6.08
CA PRO A 63 2.49 19.03 6.41
C PRO A 63 2.35 19.37 7.91
N ARG A 64 2.15 18.37 8.79
CA ARG A 64 1.87 18.60 10.22
C ARG A 64 2.82 17.92 11.21
N ALA A 65 3.71 17.03 10.76
CA ALA A 65 4.56 16.24 11.67
C ALA A 65 6.08 16.47 11.53
N GLY A 66 6.53 17.33 10.60
CA GLY A 66 7.94 17.75 10.49
C GLY A 66 8.87 16.67 9.89
N TRP A 67 10.18 16.83 10.11
CA TRP A 67 11.21 15.88 9.66
C TRP A 67 11.51 14.85 10.75
N LEU A 68 11.45 13.55 10.43
CA LEU A 68 12.03 12.50 11.30
C LEU A 68 13.45 12.16 10.85
N ARG A 69 14.35 12.01 11.82
CA ARG A 69 15.69 11.45 11.59
C ARG A 69 15.55 9.94 11.37
N ALA A 70 16.14 9.40 10.31
CA ALA A 70 16.25 7.96 10.11
C ALA A 70 16.76 7.29 11.41
N GLY A 71 16.00 6.31 11.92
CA GLY A 71 16.32 5.61 13.18
C GLY A 71 15.60 6.11 14.44
N SER A 72 14.82 7.19 14.37
CA SER A 72 14.00 7.71 15.48
C SER A 72 12.52 7.29 15.43
N TRP A 73 12.25 6.20 14.73
CA TRP A 73 10.90 5.69 14.51
C TRP A 73 10.30 5.08 15.79
N PRO A 74 8.97 5.18 16.00
CA PRO A 74 8.28 4.40 17.02
C PRO A 74 8.55 2.90 16.82
N LYS A 75 8.59 2.12 17.91
CA LYS A 75 8.70 0.66 17.83
C LYS A 75 7.50 0.09 17.06
N GLY A 76 7.74 -0.51 15.90
CA GLY A 76 6.73 -1.12 15.02
C GLY A 76 7.30 -1.46 13.63
N PRO A 77 6.54 -2.17 12.77
CA PRO A 77 6.95 -2.45 11.40
C PRO A 77 7.19 -1.12 10.65
N GLN A 78 8.39 -0.96 10.09
CA GLN A 78 8.70 0.22 9.29
C GLN A 78 8.27 0.01 7.84
N PRO A 79 7.85 1.09 7.14
CA PRO A 79 7.77 1.03 5.70
C PRO A 79 9.12 0.59 5.12
N PRO A 80 9.12 -0.25 4.08
CA PRO A 80 10.37 -0.72 3.48
C PRO A 80 11.12 0.46 2.83
N THR A 81 12.44 0.34 2.72
CA THR A 81 13.29 1.35 2.08
C THR A 81 12.84 1.70 0.66
N SER A 82 12.30 0.73 -0.08
CA SER A 82 11.72 0.94 -1.42
C SER A 82 10.56 1.94 -1.41
N PHE A 83 9.71 1.91 -0.39
CA PHE A 83 8.62 2.87 -0.18
C PHE A 83 9.17 4.24 0.23
N LEU A 84 10.08 4.28 1.20
CA LEU A 84 10.66 5.54 1.71
C LEU A 84 11.46 6.30 0.65
N ARG A 85 12.10 5.60 -0.30
CA ARG A 85 12.83 6.22 -1.41
C ARG A 85 11.90 6.88 -2.42
N ALA A 86 10.80 6.22 -2.75
CA ALA A 86 9.77 6.74 -3.65
C ALA A 86 8.49 5.91 -3.55
N HIS A 87 7.34 6.59 -3.47
CA HIS A 87 6.02 5.99 -3.55
C HIS A 87 5.02 6.93 -4.24
N ILE A 88 3.83 6.41 -4.54
CA ILE A 88 2.75 7.20 -5.15
C ILE A 88 2.21 8.21 -4.11
N PRO A 89 2.02 9.51 -4.46
CA PRO A 89 1.48 10.50 -3.53
C PRO A 89 0.18 10.04 -2.86
N GLY A 90 0.11 10.18 -1.53
CA GLY A 90 -1.06 9.80 -0.74
C GLY A 90 -1.16 8.30 -0.41
N SER A 91 -0.18 7.48 -0.81
CA SER A 91 -0.13 6.07 -0.44
C SER A 91 0.32 5.84 1.00
N THR A 92 -0.11 4.72 1.57
CA THR A 92 0.28 4.22 2.88
C THR A 92 0.90 2.84 2.72
N SER A 93 2.04 2.60 3.37
CA SER A 93 2.66 1.28 3.34
C SER A 93 1.87 0.28 4.19
N LEU A 94 1.60 -0.90 3.64
CA LEU A 94 0.95 -2.01 4.32
C LEU A 94 1.84 -3.26 4.28
N ASP A 95 2.29 -3.70 5.45
CA ASP A 95 2.95 -5.00 5.60
C ASP A 95 1.91 -6.13 5.56
N VAL A 96 1.70 -6.72 4.39
CA VAL A 96 0.72 -7.80 4.19
C VAL A 96 1.00 -8.98 5.11
N GLY A 97 2.26 -9.37 5.28
CA GLY A 97 2.66 -10.52 6.10
C GLY A 97 2.39 -10.27 7.58
N GLY A 98 2.86 -9.15 8.11
CA GLY A 98 2.71 -8.83 9.54
C GLY A 98 1.34 -8.25 9.94
N ARG A 99 0.45 -7.94 9.00
CA ARG A 99 -0.87 -7.35 9.30
C ARG A 99 -2.05 -8.22 8.94
N LEU A 100 -1.94 -9.07 7.93
CA LEU A 100 -3.07 -9.90 7.47
C LEU A 100 -2.94 -11.37 7.91
N PHE A 101 -1.78 -11.75 8.43
CA PHE A 101 -1.52 -13.07 8.98
C PHE A 101 -1.06 -12.96 10.44
N ASP A 102 -1.36 -14.01 11.23
CA ASP A 102 -0.80 -14.18 12.57
C ASP A 102 0.56 -14.90 12.53
N ASP A 103 1.18 -15.09 13.70
CA ASP A 103 2.50 -15.72 13.84
C ASP A 103 2.53 -17.19 13.38
N THR A 104 1.37 -17.82 13.21
CA THR A 104 1.25 -19.19 12.67
C THR A 104 1.14 -19.22 11.15
N GLY A 105 0.98 -18.07 10.51
CA GLY A 105 0.70 -17.93 9.08
C GLY A 105 -0.78 -18.12 8.74
N ALA A 106 -1.67 -18.17 9.73
CA ALA A 106 -3.11 -18.17 9.51
C ALA A 106 -3.62 -16.73 9.29
N LEU A 107 -4.77 -16.59 8.63
CA LEU A 107 -5.41 -15.28 8.47
C LEU A 107 -5.83 -14.74 9.84
N VAL A 108 -5.58 -13.45 10.06
CA VAL A 108 -6.11 -12.77 11.25
C VAL A 108 -7.63 -12.78 11.27
N CYS A 109 -8.22 -12.80 12.46
CA CYS A 109 -9.68 -12.76 12.60
C CYS A 109 -10.24 -11.39 12.20
N ALA A 110 -11.55 -11.33 11.92
CA ALA A 110 -12.21 -10.12 11.42
C ALA A 110 -11.97 -8.87 12.30
N PRO A 111 -12.07 -8.91 13.64
CA PRO A 111 -11.76 -7.74 14.47
C PRO A 111 -10.32 -7.23 14.31
N VAL A 112 -9.34 -8.14 14.18
CA VAL A 112 -7.92 -7.76 14.01
C VAL A 112 -7.69 -7.15 12.63
N LEU A 113 -8.29 -7.72 11.58
CA LEU A 113 -8.26 -7.13 10.23
C LEU A 113 -8.88 -5.73 10.24
N ALA A 114 -10.04 -5.57 10.87
CA ALA A 114 -10.74 -4.29 10.96
C ALA A 114 -9.89 -3.22 11.63
N MET A 115 -9.24 -3.53 12.75
CA MET A 115 -8.31 -2.61 13.41
C MET A 115 -7.12 -2.25 12.53
N ALA A 116 -6.52 -3.22 11.83
CA ALA A 116 -5.37 -2.99 10.97
C ALA A 116 -5.71 -2.05 9.80
N MET A 117 -6.83 -2.28 9.12
CA MET A 117 -7.29 -1.46 8.00
C MET A 117 -7.74 -0.06 8.46
N SER A 118 -8.45 0.02 9.59
CA SER A 118 -8.87 1.28 10.19
C SER A 118 -7.65 2.15 10.56
N ALA A 119 -6.59 1.55 11.11
CA ALA A 119 -5.34 2.22 11.44
C ALA A 119 -4.54 2.67 10.21
N ALA A 120 -4.69 1.98 9.08
CA ALA A 120 -4.19 2.42 7.77
C ALA A 120 -5.06 3.53 7.14
N GLY A 121 -6.11 3.99 7.84
CA GLY A 121 -7.03 5.03 7.38
C GLY A 121 -7.96 4.57 6.28
N VAL A 122 -8.19 3.25 6.18
CA VAL A 122 -9.16 2.64 5.27
C VAL A 122 -10.46 2.41 6.03
N GLY A 123 -11.56 2.80 5.40
CA GLY A 123 -12.92 2.58 5.89
C GLY A 123 -13.82 2.05 4.78
N ASP A 124 -15.05 1.68 5.14
CA ASP A 124 -16.01 0.99 4.27
C ASP A 124 -16.36 1.75 2.98
N GLU A 125 -16.25 3.08 2.99
CA GLU A 125 -16.55 3.97 1.86
C GLU A 125 -15.41 4.06 0.82
N HIS A 126 -14.24 3.50 1.13
CA HIS A 126 -13.05 3.74 0.33
C HIS A 126 -12.88 2.72 -0.80
N THR A 127 -12.55 3.19 -2.00
CA THR A 127 -11.91 2.33 -3.00
C THR A 127 -10.46 2.08 -2.58
N ILE A 128 -10.04 0.82 -2.53
CA ILE A 128 -8.65 0.43 -2.26
C ILE A 128 -7.93 0.13 -3.57
N VAL A 129 -6.75 0.73 -3.76
CA VAL A 129 -5.81 0.36 -4.83
C VAL A 129 -4.51 -0.12 -4.21
N LEU A 130 -4.17 -1.38 -4.47
CA LEU A 130 -2.97 -2.04 -4.00
C LEU A 130 -1.84 -1.87 -5.02
N VAL A 131 -0.66 -1.48 -4.54
CA VAL A 131 0.52 -1.20 -5.37
C VAL A 131 1.66 -2.13 -4.96
N ASP A 132 2.17 -2.89 -5.92
CA ASP A 132 3.30 -3.81 -5.74
C ASP A 132 4.56 -3.35 -6.52
N ASP A 133 5.61 -4.19 -6.51
CA ASP A 133 6.89 -3.96 -7.15
C ASP A 133 6.96 -4.50 -8.59
N GLY A 134 5.82 -4.68 -9.25
CA GLY A 134 5.66 -5.36 -10.54
C GLY A 134 5.47 -6.88 -10.42
N ARG A 135 5.57 -7.44 -9.21
CA ARG A 135 5.27 -8.85 -8.91
C ARG A 135 4.05 -8.92 -8.00
N PRO A 136 2.84 -9.16 -8.54
CA PRO A 136 1.60 -8.88 -7.83
C PRO A 136 1.20 -9.92 -6.78
N SER A 137 2.11 -10.78 -6.30
CA SER A 137 1.78 -11.84 -5.34
C SER A 137 1.19 -11.27 -4.04
N ALA A 138 1.87 -10.31 -3.42
CA ALA A 138 1.39 -9.67 -2.18
C ALA A 138 0.09 -8.86 -2.42
N ALA A 139 0.00 -8.13 -3.53
CA ALA A 139 -1.18 -7.35 -3.87
C ALA A 139 -2.40 -8.24 -4.14
N LEU A 140 -2.24 -9.34 -4.85
CA LEU A 140 -3.33 -10.28 -5.14
C LEU A 140 -3.80 -11.01 -3.88
N VAL A 141 -2.87 -11.42 -3.01
CA VAL A 141 -3.21 -12.02 -1.70
C VAL A 141 -3.98 -11.02 -0.84
N ALA A 142 -3.48 -9.79 -0.69
CA ALA A 142 -4.18 -8.76 0.06
C ALA A 142 -5.56 -8.44 -0.55
N ALA A 143 -5.66 -8.35 -1.88
CA ALA A 143 -6.93 -8.12 -2.55
C ALA A 143 -7.93 -9.25 -2.30
N TRP A 144 -7.48 -10.50 -2.37
CA TRP A 144 -8.31 -11.67 -2.07
C TRP A 144 -8.79 -11.67 -0.62
N ILE A 145 -7.91 -11.39 0.34
CA ILE A 145 -8.27 -11.30 1.77
C ILE A 145 -9.31 -10.20 1.97
N LEU A 146 -9.04 -8.97 1.51
CA LEU A 146 -9.94 -7.84 1.70
C LEU A 146 -11.33 -8.11 1.11
N ARG A 147 -11.39 -8.70 -0.09
CA ARG A 147 -12.67 -9.12 -0.71
C ARG A 147 -13.34 -10.24 0.07
N ARG A 148 -12.59 -11.23 0.56
CA ARG A 148 -13.10 -12.33 1.39
C ARG A 148 -13.74 -11.83 2.69
N PHE A 149 -13.18 -10.77 3.28
CA PHE A 149 -13.72 -10.09 4.45
C PHE A 149 -14.72 -8.98 4.10
N GLY A 150 -15.16 -8.89 2.85
CA GLY A 150 -16.31 -8.08 2.44
C GLY A 150 -16.00 -6.70 1.89
N HIS A 151 -14.73 -6.33 1.66
CA HIS A 151 -14.34 -5.08 1.02
C HIS A 151 -14.18 -5.29 -0.50
N ALA A 152 -15.31 -5.30 -1.20
CA ALA A 152 -15.37 -5.68 -2.62
C ALA A 152 -14.64 -4.69 -3.56
N ASP A 153 -14.67 -3.39 -3.24
CA ASP A 153 -14.04 -2.33 -4.05
C ASP A 153 -12.52 -2.23 -3.79
N THR A 154 -11.84 -3.36 -4.01
CA THR A 154 -10.39 -3.54 -3.85
C THR A 154 -9.77 -3.97 -5.18
N HIS A 155 -8.79 -3.19 -5.65
CA HIS A 155 -8.15 -3.36 -6.95
C HIS A 155 -6.63 -3.41 -6.83
N VAL A 156 -5.97 -4.01 -7.82
CA VAL A 156 -4.51 -4.03 -7.97
C VAL A 156 -4.10 -3.10 -9.10
N LEU A 157 -3.06 -2.29 -8.89
CA LEU A 157 -2.51 -1.43 -9.93
C LEU A 157 -1.82 -2.28 -11.01
N THR A 158 -2.33 -2.22 -12.24
CA THR A 158 -1.76 -2.96 -13.38
C THR A 158 -0.32 -2.51 -13.65
N GLY A 159 0.62 -3.45 -13.57
CA GLY A 159 2.06 -3.21 -13.76
C GLY A 159 2.77 -2.60 -12.54
N GLY A 160 2.06 -2.40 -11.43
CA GLY A 160 2.61 -1.96 -10.15
C GLY A 160 3.36 -0.61 -10.21
N PHE A 161 4.18 -0.38 -9.20
CA PHE A 161 5.03 0.82 -9.11
C PHE A 161 6.06 0.95 -10.25
N PRO A 162 6.68 -0.13 -10.79
CA PRO A 162 7.61 0.00 -11.91
C PRO A 162 6.98 0.63 -13.16
N ARG A 163 5.75 0.24 -13.51
CA ARG A 163 5.03 0.86 -14.62
C ARG A 163 4.69 2.32 -14.33
N TRP A 164 4.28 2.64 -13.11
CA TRP A 164 4.04 4.02 -12.68
C TRP A 164 5.27 4.92 -12.90
N LEU A 165 6.45 4.41 -12.51
CA LEU A 165 7.74 5.09 -12.73
C LEU A 165 8.08 5.22 -14.22
N ALA A 166 7.95 4.14 -15.00
CA ALA A 166 8.27 4.13 -16.42
C ALA A 166 7.40 5.12 -17.22
N GLU A 167 6.17 5.37 -16.77
CA GLU A 167 5.26 6.35 -17.35
C GLU A 167 5.53 7.80 -16.88
N GLY A 168 6.57 8.04 -16.09
CA GLY A 168 6.97 9.38 -15.64
C GLY A 168 5.96 10.04 -14.69
N ARG A 169 5.18 9.24 -13.96
CA ARG A 169 4.11 9.76 -13.10
C ARG A 169 4.65 10.30 -11.76
N PRO A 170 3.89 11.19 -11.08
CA PRO A 170 4.33 11.80 -9.84
C PRO A 170 4.70 10.78 -8.76
N ILE A 171 5.81 11.02 -8.07
CA ILE A 171 6.27 10.26 -6.91
C ILE A 171 6.57 11.21 -5.75
N THR A 172 6.61 10.67 -4.55
CA THR A 172 6.98 11.43 -3.35
C THR A 172 7.79 10.58 -2.37
N GLN A 173 8.44 11.27 -1.44
CA GLN A 173 9.05 10.71 -0.23
C GLN A 173 8.26 11.08 1.03
N ALA A 174 7.27 11.98 0.90
CA ALA A 174 6.47 12.46 2.01
C ALA A 174 5.47 11.39 2.46
N VAL A 175 5.65 10.87 3.67
CA VAL A 175 4.78 9.85 4.25
C VAL A 175 3.52 10.52 4.79
N VAL A 176 2.37 10.11 4.25
CA VAL A 176 1.06 10.57 4.70
C VAL A 176 0.51 9.61 5.74
N LYS A 177 0.01 10.17 6.85
CA LYS A 177 -0.80 9.44 7.82
C LYS A 177 -2.26 9.83 7.63
N HIS A 178 -3.05 8.94 7.08
CA HIS A 178 -4.50 9.12 6.99
C HIS A 178 -5.12 9.06 8.40
N PRO A 179 -6.19 9.81 8.66
CA PRO A 179 -6.93 9.68 9.91
C PRO A 179 -7.52 8.28 10.00
N PHE A 180 -7.74 7.81 11.22
CA PHE A 180 -8.45 6.56 11.47
C PHE A 180 -9.83 6.59 10.80
N ALA A 181 -10.22 5.49 10.17
CA ALA A 181 -11.51 5.34 9.49
C ALA A 181 -12.23 4.07 9.99
N SER A 182 -13.54 3.97 9.78
CA SER A 182 -14.31 2.81 10.23
C SER A 182 -14.28 1.71 9.16
N PHE A 183 -13.58 0.61 9.44
CA PHE A 183 -13.57 -0.58 8.59
C PHE A 183 -14.34 -1.74 9.22
N THR A 184 -15.30 -2.28 8.51
CA THR A 184 -16.13 -3.41 8.94
C THR A 184 -15.69 -4.69 8.23
N ALA A 185 -14.90 -5.50 8.90
CA ALA A 185 -14.51 -6.83 8.41
C ALA A 185 -15.63 -7.84 8.68
N ARG A 186 -16.05 -8.57 7.64
CA ARG A 186 -17.02 -9.67 7.74
C ARG A 186 -16.30 -11.00 7.99
N THR A 187 -16.85 -11.84 8.86
CA THR A 187 -16.37 -13.22 9.01
C THR A 187 -16.65 -14.00 7.73
N PRO A 188 -15.65 -14.60 7.09
CA PRO A 188 -15.87 -15.44 5.92
C PRO A 188 -16.72 -16.66 6.32
N SER A 189 -17.81 -16.91 5.57
CA SER A 189 -18.63 -18.12 5.68
C SER A 189 -17.90 -19.36 5.17
#